data_AF-A0A933CPU1-F1
#
_entry.id   AF-A0A933CPU1-F1
#
_cell.length_a   1.000
_cell.length_b   1.000
_cell.length_c   1.000
_cell.angle_alpha   90.00
_cell.angle_beta   90.00
_cell.angle_gamma   90.00
#
_symmetry.space_group_name_H-M   'P 1'
#
loop_
_entity.id
_entity.type
_entity.pdbx_description
1 polymer ?
#
loop_
_entity_poly.entity_id
_entity_poly.type
_entity_poly.pdbx_seq_one_letter_code
_entity_poly.pdbx_strand_id
1 'polypeptide(L)'
;MTEREKKRLFLRVGDEVSHDCYQQWGIGIVVEVMTSTVPGGTCLARIRFQDGELRVFDNDMDSERCCYYFGLRRYWNPSHGINAIRSKFSIHRG
;
A
#
# COMPACT_ATOMS: atom_id res chain seq x y z
N MET A 1 -2.77 11.72 -22.86
CA MET A 1 -3.24 11.18 -21.57
C MET A 1 -3.99 12.28 -20.86
N THR A 2 -5.29 12.11 -20.69
CA THR A 2 -6.08 13.09 -19.91
C THR A 2 -5.94 12.73 -18.43
N GLU A 3 -6.02 13.70 -17.51
CA GLU A 3 -5.93 13.44 -16.06
C GLU A 3 -6.99 12.42 -15.56
N ARG A 4 -8.06 12.19 -16.34
CA ARG A 4 -9.08 11.16 -16.09
C ARG A 4 -8.58 9.71 -16.21
N GLU A 5 -7.45 9.46 -16.87
CA GLU A 5 -6.96 8.10 -17.14
C GLU A 5 -5.94 7.60 -16.10
N LYS A 6 -5.52 8.44 -15.15
CA LYS A 6 -4.65 8.00 -14.04
C LYS A 6 -5.46 7.17 -13.07
N LYS A 7 -5.13 5.87 -12.99
CA LYS A 7 -5.73 4.96 -12.00
C LYS A 7 -5.55 5.48 -10.59
N ARG A 8 -6.62 5.45 -9.81
CA ARG A 8 -6.60 5.81 -8.39
C ARG A 8 -6.06 4.65 -7.58
N LEU A 9 -4.76 4.65 -7.32
CA LEU A 9 -4.10 3.56 -6.61
C LEU A 9 -4.44 3.57 -5.12
N PHE A 10 -4.71 2.39 -4.55
CA PHE A 10 -4.86 2.25 -3.09
C PHE A 10 -3.50 2.27 -2.39
N LEU A 11 -2.58 1.40 -2.81
CA LEU A 11 -1.26 1.18 -2.21
C LEU A 11 -0.14 1.74 -3.09
N ARG A 12 0.97 2.11 -2.45
CA ARG A 12 2.23 2.51 -3.07
C ARG A 12 3.37 1.61 -2.60
N VAL A 13 4.45 1.53 -3.38
CA VAL A 13 5.68 0.84 -2.97
C VAL A 13 6.17 1.43 -1.65
N GLY A 14 6.50 0.55 -0.70
CA GLY A 14 6.93 0.89 0.65
C GLY A 14 5.80 1.02 1.67
N ASP A 15 4.53 1.02 1.25
CA ASP A 15 3.41 0.96 2.20
C ASP A 15 3.50 -0.36 3.00
N GLU A 16 3.41 -0.25 4.32
CA GLU A 16 3.21 -1.40 5.21
C GLU A 16 1.72 -1.70 5.30
N VAL A 17 1.36 -2.98 5.32
CA VAL A 17 -0.04 -3.43 5.30
C VAL A 17 -0.28 -4.62 6.23
N SER A 18 -1.53 -4.81 6.59
CA SER A 18 -2.03 -6.04 7.24
C SER A 18 -3.31 -6.50 6.55
N HIS A 19 -3.67 -7.77 6.72
CA HIS A 19 -4.91 -8.31 6.19
C HIS A 19 -5.89 -8.67 7.32
N ASP A 20 -7.11 -8.14 7.27
CA ASP A 20 -8.12 -8.29 8.34
C ASP A 20 -8.48 -9.76 8.61
N CYS A 21 -8.72 -10.55 7.55
CA CYS A 21 -9.10 -11.97 7.67
C CYS A 21 -7.91 -12.95 7.73
N TYR A 22 -6.70 -12.51 7.43
CA TYR A 22 -5.51 -13.38 7.35
C TYR A 22 -4.37 -12.81 8.19
N GLN A 23 -4.65 -12.57 9.47
CA GLN A 23 -3.71 -11.98 10.41
C GLN A 23 -2.42 -12.80 10.56
N GLN A 24 -2.49 -14.12 10.34
CA GLN A 24 -1.34 -15.03 10.38
C GLN A 24 -0.28 -14.74 9.31
N TRP A 25 -0.60 -13.95 8.27
CA TRP A 25 0.40 -13.51 7.30
C TRP A 25 1.37 -12.47 7.89
N GLY A 26 0.98 -11.83 9.00
CA GLY A 26 1.72 -10.74 9.62
C GLY A 26 1.68 -9.45 8.79
N ILE A 27 2.65 -8.57 9.04
CA ILE A 27 2.79 -7.32 8.28
C ILE A 27 3.38 -7.61 6.91
N GLY A 28 2.80 -7.00 5.89
CA GLY A 28 3.30 -7.01 4.53
C GLY A 28 3.94 -5.68 4.15
N ILE A 29 4.94 -5.73 3.26
CA ILE A 29 5.50 -4.54 2.61
C ILE A 29 5.19 -4.62 1.13
N VAL A 30 4.64 -3.54 0.58
CA VAL A 30 4.41 -3.42 -0.87
C VAL A 30 5.76 -3.25 -1.55
N VAL A 31 6.21 -4.27 -2.26
CA VAL A 31 7.52 -4.27 -2.93
C VAL A 31 7.45 -3.78 -4.38
N GLU A 32 6.25 -3.79 -4.98
CA GLU A 32 6.06 -3.43 -6.38
C GLU A 32 4.62 -2.99 -6.66
N VAL A 33 4.46 -2.03 -7.57
CA VAL A 33 3.16 -1.64 -8.13
C VAL A 33 3.28 -1.61 -9.65
N MET A 34 2.36 -2.30 -10.33
CA MET A 34 2.28 -2.37 -11.78
C MET A 34 0.97 -1.74 -12.24
N THR A 35 1.05 -0.74 -13.13
CA THR A 35 -0.14 -0.06 -13.67
C THR A 35 -0.06 -0.01 -15.18
N SER A 36 -1.04 -0.61 -15.85
CA SER A 36 -1.20 -0.52 -17.29
C SER A 36 -1.75 0.85 -17.68
N THR A 37 -1.23 1.38 -18.78
CA THR A 37 -1.72 2.63 -19.41
C THR A 37 -2.86 2.38 -20.38
N VAL A 38 -3.20 1.11 -20.65
CA VAL A 38 -4.31 0.73 -21.53
C VAL A 38 -5.64 0.81 -20.76
N PRO A 39 -6.70 1.39 -21.33
CA PRO A 39 -8.04 1.36 -20.72
C PRO A 39 -8.46 -0.06 -20.35
N GLY A 40 -8.93 -0.27 -19.12
CA GLY A 40 -9.27 -1.60 -18.59
C GLY A 40 -8.08 -2.51 -18.28
N GLY A 41 -6.85 -2.03 -18.47
CA GLY A 41 -5.64 -2.78 -18.18
C GLY A 41 -5.41 -3.02 -16.68
N THR A 42 -4.40 -3.84 -16.37
CA THR A 42 -4.07 -4.27 -15.02
C THR A 42 -3.63 -3.12 -14.10
N CYS A 43 -3.88 -3.32 -12.81
CA CYS A 43 -3.42 -2.45 -11.73
C CYS A 43 -3.15 -3.33 -10.51
N LEU A 44 -1.89 -3.63 -10.24
CA LEU A 44 -1.51 -4.66 -9.29
C LEU A 44 -0.55 -4.12 -8.24
N ALA A 45 -0.69 -4.58 -7.00
CA ALA A 45 0.29 -4.40 -5.93
C ALA A 45 0.84 -5.77 -5.53
N ARG A 46 2.17 -5.87 -5.42
CA ARG A 46 2.86 -7.08 -4.99
C ARG A 46 3.40 -6.87 -3.58
N ILE A 47 3.03 -7.77 -2.67
CA ILE A 47 3.23 -7.60 -1.24
C ILE A 47 3.98 -8.80 -0.70
N ARG A 48 5.11 -8.56 -0.04
CA ARG A 48 5.85 -9.58 0.72
C ARG A 48 5.35 -9.55 2.15
N PHE A 49 4.77 -10.65 2.62
CA PHE A 49 4.31 -10.80 4.00
C PHE A 49 5.38 -11.44 4.88
N GLN A 50 5.22 -11.27 6.20
CA GLN A 50 6.12 -11.84 7.22
C GLN A 50 6.08 -13.36 7.29
N ASP A 51 5.01 -13.98 6.81
CA ASP A 51 4.95 -15.44 6.59
C ASP A 51 5.90 -15.92 5.48
N GLY A 52 6.60 -15.01 4.81
CA GLY A 52 7.58 -15.29 3.77
C GLY A 52 6.99 -15.28 2.36
N GLU A 53 5.67 -15.28 2.22
CA GLU A 53 4.98 -15.42 0.95
C GLU A 53 4.82 -14.08 0.21
N LEU A 54 4.82 -14.17 -1.12
CA LEU A 54 4.52 -13.05 -2.02
C LEU A 54 3.11 -13.20 -2.56
N ARG A 55 2.29 -12.16 -2.38
CA ARG A 55 0.91 -12.13 -2.88
C ARG A 55 0.69 -10.92 -3.77
N VAL A 56 -0.12 -11.10 -4.82
CA VAL A 56 -0.47 -10.07 -5.80
C VAL A 56 -1.94 -9.73 -5.62
N PHE A 57 -2.27 -8.44 -5.58
CA PHE A 57 -3.64 -7.97 -5.45
C PHE A 57 -3.98 -6.89 -6.48
N ASP A 58 -5.26 -6.78 -6.83
CA ASP A 58 -5.79 -5.63 -7.57
C ASP A 58 -5.66 -4.37 -6.71
N ASN A 59 -5.05 -3.32 -7.26
CA ASN A 59 -4.74 -2.06 -6.57
C ASN A 59 -5.52 -0.85 -7.13
N ASP A 60 -6.49 -1.09 -8.01
CA ASP A 60 -7.31 -0.04 -8.61
C ASP A 60 -8.50 0.27 -7.69
N MET A 61 -8.53 1.46 -7.07
CA MET A 61 -9.65 1.86 -6.20
C MET A 61 -10.98 2.03 -6.94
N ASP A 62 -10.95 2.06 -8.27
CA ASP A 62 -12.17 2.12 -9.08
C ASP A 62 -12.62 0.71 -9.54
N SER A 63 -11.86 -0.33 -9.19
CA SER A 63 -12.23 -1.74 -9.36
C SER A 63 -12.97 -2.26 -8.12
N GLU A 64 -14.07 -2.97 -8.33
CA GLU A 64 -14.77 -3.72 -7.27
C GLU A 64 -13.90 -4.82 -6.65
N ARG A 65 -12.82 -5.22 -7.35
CA ARG A 65 -11.84 -6.21 -6.90
C ARG A 65 -10.67 -5.62 -6.12
N CYS A 66 -10.65 -4.29 -5.92
CA CYS A 66 -9.57 -3.62 -5.19
C CYS A 66 -9.30 -4.30 -3.85
N CYS A 67 -8.02 -4.53 -3.54
CA CYS A 67 -7.56 -5.11 -2.30
C CYS A 67 -8.12 -4.46 -1.03
N TYR A 68 -8.43 -3.16 -1.07
CA TYR A 68 -9.09 -2.47 0.02
C TYR A 68 -10.42 -3.16 0.43
N TYR A 69 -11.21 -3.60 -0.54
CA TYR A 69 -12.50 -4.26 -0.29
C TYR A 69 -12.35 -5.71 0.16
N PHE A 70 -11.17 -6.31 -0.04
CA PHE A 70 -10.86 -7.70 0.36
C PHE A 70 -10.12 -7.80 1.69
N GLY A 71 -9.94 -6.70 2.41
CA GLY A 71 -9.44 -6.71 3.79
C GLY A 71 -7.99 -6.28 3.95
N LEU A 72 -7.33 -5.77 2.90
CA LEU A 72 -6.04 -5.10 3.06
C LEU A 72 -6.20 -3.73 3.72
N ARG A 73 -5.38 -3.45 4.72
CA ARG A 73 -5.30 -2.17 5.44
C ARG A 73 -3.88 -1.67 5.45
N ARG A 74 -3.70 -0.35 5.34
CA ARG A 74 -2.41 0.27 5.62
C ARG A 74 -2.11 0.11 7.11
N TYR A 75 -0.98 -0.51 7.40
CA TYR A 75 -0.48 -0.59 8.76
C TYR A 75 0.10 0.77 9.12
N TRP A 76 -0.42 1.37 10.19
CA TRP A 76 0.15 2.58 10.75
C TRP A 76 0.77 2.23 12.09
N ASN A 77 2.10 2.33 12.17
CA ASN A 77 2.80 2.22 13.44
C ASN A 77 2.75 3.58 14.16
N PRO A 78 2.06 3.71 15.31
CA PRO A 78 1.97 4.98 16.04
C PRO A 78 3.34 5.53 16.46
N SER A 79 4.30 4.65 16.69
CA SER A 79 5.66 4.98 17.06
C SER A 79 6.38 5.77 15.95
N HIS A 80 6.10 5.45 14.68
CA HIS A 80 6.70 6.16 13.54
C HIS A 80 6.22 7.62 13.46
N GLY A 81 4.95 7.88 13.76
CA GLY A 81 4.42 9.25 13.81
C GLY A 81 5.14 10.11 14.84
N ILE A 82 5.33 9.59 16.06
CA ILE A 82 6.03 10.30 17.14
C ILE A 82 7.51 10.52 16.78
N ASN A 83 8.19 9.53 16.19
CA ASN A 83 9.59 9.67 15.77
C ASN A 83 9.76 10.71 14.64
N ALA A 84 8.86 10.73 13.65
CA ALA A 84 8.88 11.71 12.57
C ALA A 84 8.63 13.14 13.07
N ILE A 85 7.71 13.30 14.03
CA ILE A 85 7.43 14.57 14.72
C ILE A 85 8.68 15.04 15.48
N ARG A 86 9.29 14.18 16.30
CA ARG A 86 10.50 14.50 17.08
C ARG A 86 11.68 14.91 16.19
N SER A 87 11.86 14.24 15.05
CA SER A 87 12.90 14.58 14.08
C SER A 87 12.71 16.00 13.52
N LYS A 88 11.48 16.38 13.12
CA LYS A 88 11.18 17.74 12.63
C LYS A 88 11.42 18.85 13.66
N PHE A 89 11.14 18.59 14.94
CA PHE A 89 11.38 19.57 16.01
C PHE A 89 12.85 19.67 16.45
N SER A 90 13.66 18.66 16.16
CA SER A 90 15.09 18.66 16.49
C SER A 90 15.92 19.51 15.50
N ILE A 91 15.37 19.85 14.33
CA ILE A 91 16.06 20.64 13.29
C ILE A 91 15.99 22.16 13.55
N HIS A 92 15.17 22.63 14.50
CA HIS A 92 14.99 24.07 14.80
C HIS A 92 15.70 24.53 16.08
N ARG A 93 16.69 23.76 16.57
CA ARG A 93 17.59 24.18 17.66
C ARG A 93 19.04 23.97 17.20
N GLY A 94 19.47 24.81 16.28
CA GLY A 94 20.86 25.00 15.86
C GLY A 94 21.09 26.47 15.62
#